data_AF-A0A924RLS8-F1
#
_entry.id   AF-A0A924RLS8-F1
#
_cell.length_a   1.000
_cell.length_b   1.000
_cell.length_c   1.000
_cell.angle_alpha   90.00
_cell.angle_beta   90.00
_cell.angle_gamma   90.00
#
_symmetry.space_group_name_H-M   'P 1'
#
loop_
_entity.id
_entity.type
_entity.pdbx_description
1 polymer ?
#
loop_
_entity_poly.entity_id
_entity_poly.type
_entity_poly.pdbx_seq_one_letter_code
_entity_poly.pdbx_strand_id
1 'polypeptide(L)'
;MLALKGYQTDALATAASFRSVPQRHAALQLDLLSSLTVAVDLAAASSRLGDTRVAAAAHSLGTSLLVRVRRSDSGAWSRVDGSWSTLAQHRGLIARGSALEHYLSDAPTAATITSLRRELITAPVVQFSHVPGLPFYPWPRDGTLDASSLVVGVDKPSVMTLNVYDQATGAIVRSNISGLVVGTWETGWDGSDASGATLQPGSYRYGLVAADLAGNRLSAPGLNAFVIARDVTPPQLNVAQVKLSSSQGRLRQLRVRWSVTETLSPLIQLTLVLTPKSGGKRSIVLDGSSLERTVVVPVTVAGGKWRATLVVTDGSGNRASSYAGALQLPH
;
A
#
# COMPACT_ATOMS: atom_id res chain seq x y z
N MET A 1 6.97 23.84 19.82
CA MET A 1 5.99 23.11 20.65
C MET A 1 4.57 23.70 20.51
N LEU A 2 4.14 24.02 19.28
CA LEU A 2 2.79 24.49 18.94
C LEU A 2 2.56 24.11 17.46
N ALA A 3 1.85 23.00 17.22
CA ALA A 3 1.27 22.59 15.92
C ALA A 3 0.66 21.16 15.95
N LEU A 4 0.88 20.38 17.01
CA LEU A 4 0.41 18.98 17.09
C LEU A 4 -1.04 18.78 17.58
N LYS A 5 -1.75 19.84 17.99
CA LYS A 5 -3.09 19.72 18.60
C LYS A 5 -4.26 19.72 17.60
N GLY A 6 -4.07 20.14 16.35
CA GLY A 6 -5.16 20.28 15.38
C GLY A 6 -5.56 18.99 14.64
N TYR A 7 -4.60 18.10 14.38
CA TYR A 7 -4.84 16.88 13.58
C TYR A 7 -5.21 15.64 14.43
N GLN A 8 -5.11 15.71 15.77
CA GLN A 8 -5.38 14.58 16.66
C GLN A 8 -6.88 14.32 16.90
N THR A 9 -7.75 15.30 16.66
CA THR A 9 -9.19 15.21 16.90
C THR A 9 -9.96 14.62 15.71
N ASP A 10 -9.48 14.82 14.47
CA ASP A 10 -10.20 14.40 13.27
C ASP A 10 -10.12 12.90 12.99
N ALA A 11 -9.01 12.24 13.34
CA ALA A 11 -8.89 10.79 13.20
C ALA A 11 -9.87 10.03 14.12
N LEU A 12 -10.15 10.57 15.32
CA LEU A 12 -11.13 9.99 16.25
C LEU A 12 -12.58 10.26 15.85
N ALA A 13 -12.86 11.45 15.29
CA ALA A 13 -14.19 11.78 14.77
C ALA A 13 -14.55 10.95 13.53
N THR A 14 -13.57 10.61 12.70
CA THR A 14 -13.77 9.80 11.48
C THR A 14 -13.94 8.31 11.79
N ALA A 15 -13.32 7.79 12.86
CA ALA A 15 -13.55 6.40 13.31
C ALA A 15 -15.00 6.15 13.79
N ALA A 16 -15.69 7.19 14.28
CA ALA A 16 -17.06 7.09 14.77
C ALA A 16 -18.13 7.02 13.66
N SER A 17 -17.78 7.30 12.40
CA SER A 17 -18.73 7.37 11.28
C SER A 17 -18.76 6.14 10.35
N PHE A 18 -17.89 5.15 10.55
CA PHE A 18 -17.88 3.93 9.74
C PHE A 18 -18.95 2.93 10.18
N ARG A 19 -20.19 3.15 9.73
CA ARG A 19 -21.27 2.15 9.77
C ARG A 19 -21.22 1.27 8.52
N SER A 20 -20.68 0.07 8.67
CA SER A 20 -21.21 -1.13 7.97
C SER A 20 -20.57 -2.40 8.53
N VAL A 21 -20.96 -2.78 9.74
CA VAL A 21 -20.95 -4.21 10.10
C VAL A 21 -22.11 -4.85 9.33
N PRO A 22 -21.93 -5.93 8.54
CA PRO A 22 -23.03 -6.53 7.80
C PRO A 22 -24.12 -7.02 8.75
N GLN A 23 -25.39 -6.71 8.47
CA GLN A 23 -26.53 -6.87 9.41
C GLN A 23 -26.69 -8.29 9.98
N ARG A 24 -26.31 -9.34 9.24
CA ARG A 24 -26.35 -10.73 9.72
C ARG A 24 -25.40 -11.00 10.88
N HIS A 25 -24.29 -10.28 10.99
CA HIS A 25 -23.28 -10.49 12.04
C HIS A 25 -23.63 -9.77 13.35
N ALA A 26 -24.33 -8.64 13.27
CA ALA A 26 -24.84 -7.95 14.46
C ALA A 26 -25.86 -8.80 15.24
N ALA A 27 -26.67 -9.61 14.53
CA ALA A 27 -27.67 -10.49 15.14
C ALA A 27 -27.03 -11.63 15.96
N LEU A 28 -25.96 -12.26 15.46
CA LEU A 28 -25.25 -13.35 16.14
C LEU A 28 -24.54 -12.86 17.43
N GLN A 29 -24.01 -11.64 17.42
CA GLN A 29 -23.40 -11.05 18.61
C GLN A 29 -24.42 -10.65 19.68
N LEU A 30 -25.60 -10.20 19.25
CA LEU A 30 -26.71 -9.90 20.17
C LEU A 30 -27.22 -11.20 20.83
N ASP A 31 -27.25 -12.30 20.08
CA ASP A 31 -27.60 -13.62 20.58
C ASP A 31 -26.61 -14.13 21.65
N LEU A 32 -25.30 -13.95 21.43
CA LEU A 32 -24.28 -14.30 22.42
C LEU A 32 -24.41 -13.49 23.72
N LEU A 33 -24.59 -12.17 23.63
CA LEU A 33 -24.77 -11.33 24.81
C LEU A 33 -26.05 -11.69 25.59
N SER A 34 -27.12 -12.02 24.87
CA SER A 34 -28.37 -12.47 25.47
C SER A 34 -28.20 -13.84 26.16
N SER A 35 -27.54 -14.78 25.49
CA SER A 35 -27.23 -16.10 26.04
C SER A 35 -26.34 -16.04 27.28
N LEU A 36 -25.35 -15.14 27.29
CA LEU A 36 -24.52 -14.90 28.48
C LEU A 36 -25.33 -14.29 29.63
N THR A 37 -26.33 -13.46 29.32
CA THR A 37 -27.25 -12.93 30.35
C THR A 37 -28.03 -14.06 30.99
N VAL A 38 -28.57 -14.99 30.20
CA VAL A 38 -29.26 -16.19 30.70
C VAL A 38 -28.34 -17.04 31.59
N ALA A 39 -27.08 -17.23 31.18
CA ALA A 39 -26.10 -17.97 31.99
C ALA A 39 -25.83 -17.30 33.35
N VAL A 40 -25.71 -15.96 33.37
CA VAL A 40 -25.55 -15.18 34.60
C VAL A 40 -26.79 -15.30 35.49
N ASP A 41 -27.98 -15.20 34.93
CA ASP A 41 -29.24 -15.31 35.68
C ASP A 41 -29.42 -16.70 36.31
N LEU A 42 -29.05 -17.76 35.56
CA LEU A 42 -29.04 -19.13 36.07
C LEU A 42 -28.03 -19.30 37.22
N ALA A 43 -26.81 -18.76 37.08
CA ALA A 43 -25.79 -18.83 38.12
C ALA A 43 -26.21 -18.08 39.40
N ALA A 44 -26.83 -16.91 39.24
CA ALA A 44 -27.39 -16.13 40.33
C ALA A 44 -28.58 -16.84 41.01
N ALA A 45 -29.42 -17.53 40.24
CA ALA A 45 -30.52 -18.34 40.78
C ALA A 45 -29.98 -19.55 41.56
N SER A 46 -28.99 -20.28 41.04
CA SER A 46 -28.40 -21.41 41.75
C SER A 46 -27.73 -20.99 43.06
N SER A 47 -27.07 -19.83 43.08
CA SER A 47 -26.45 -19.30 44.31
C SER A 47 -27.49 -18.98 45.38
N ARG A 48 -28.66 -18.41 45.00
CA ARG A 48 -29.76 -18.11 45.93
C ARG A 48 -30.49 -19.36 46.42
N LEU A 49 -30.67 -20.35 45.55
CA LEU A 49 -31.48 -21.55 45.84
C LEU A 49 -30.64 -22.71 46.41
N GLY A 50 -29.31 -22.68 46.28
CA GLY A 50 -28.45 -23.80 46.62
C GLY A 50 -28.60 -25.01 45.67
N ASP A 51 -29.15 -24.83 44.47
CA ASP A 51 -29.43 -25.92 43.52
C ASP A 51 -28.20 -26.24 42.66
N THR A 52 -27.61 -27.41 42.93
CA THR A 52 -26.40 -27.89 42.24
C THR A 52 -26.64 -28.27 40.78
N ARG A 53 -27.88 -28.63 40.38
CA ARG A 53 -28.21 -28.92 38.97
C ARG A 53 -28.29 -27.63 38.17
N VAL A 54 -28.89 -26.59 38.74
CA VAL A 54 -28.93 -25.25 38.12
C VAL A 54 -27.52 -24.67 38.04
N ALA A 55 -26.69 -24.87 39.06
CA ALA A 55 -25.28 -24.46 39.03
C ALA A 55 -24.50 -25.17 37.91
N ALA A 56 -24.68 -26.50 37.76
CA ALA A 56 -24.04 -27.26 36.69
C ALA A 56 -24.50 -26.83 35.30
N ALA A 57 -25.80 -26.53 35.12
CA ALA A 57 -26.33 -26.01 33.87
C ALA A 57 -25.77 -24.62 33.53
N ALA A 58 -25.70 -23.71 34.52
CA ALA A 58 -25.11 -22.39 34.36
C ALA A 58 -23.63 -22.48 33.96
N HIS A 59 -22.87 -23.36 34.61
CA HIS A 59 -21.47 -23.60 34.30
C HIS A 59 -21.29 -24.17 32.88
N SER A 60 -22.07 -25.16 32.48
CA SER A 60 -22.01 -25.76 31.14
C SER A 60 -22.35 -24.74 30.04
N LEU A 61 -23.43 -23.98 30.23
CA LEU A 61 -23.83 -22.93 29.28
C LEU A 61 -22.75 -21.84 29.22
N GLY A 62 -22.35 -21.30 30.35
CA GLY A 62 -21.36 -20.22 30.45
C GLY A 62 -20.01 -20.57 29.81
N THR A 63 -19.46 -21.73 30.15
CA THR A 63 -18.20 -22.20 29.56
C THR A 63 -18.31 -22.43 28.04
N SER A 64 -19.43 -22.98 27.56
CA SER A 64 -19.64 -23.17 26.12
C SER A 64 -19.69 -21.85 25.33
N LEU A 65 -20.32 -20.81 25.91
CA LEU A 65 -20.41 -19.48 25.30
C LEU A 65 -19.05 -18.77 25.32
N LEU A 66 -18.28 -18.89 26.39
CA LEU A 66 -16.93 -18.31 26.47
C LEU A 66 -15.93 -19.02 25.56
N VAL A 67 -16.07 -20.33 25.33
CA VAL A 67 -15.28 -21.05 24.32
C VAL A 67 -15.54 -20.50 22.92
N ARG A 68 -16.78 -20.14 22.60
CA ARG A 68 -17.10 -19.49 21.32
C ARG A 68 -16.36 -18.18 21.17
N VAL A 69 -16.38 -17.31 22.19
CA VAL A 69 -15.61 -16.06 22.22
C VAL A 69 -14.12 -16.35 21.97
N ARG A 70 -13.52 -17.27 22.74
CA ARG A 70 -12.09 -17.60 22.63
C ARG A 70 -11.66 -18.12 21.27
N ARG A 71 -12.47 -18.96 20.60
CA ARG A 71 -12.13 -19.54 19.28
C ARG A 71 -12.10 -18.50 18.18
N SER A 72 -12.88 -17.45 18.34
CA SER A 72 -12.91 -16.35 17.41
C SER A 72 -11.86 -15.29 17.80
N ASP A 73 -11.41 -15.24 19.05
CA ASP A 73 -10.36 -14.34 19.53
C ASP A 73 -8.96 -14.82 19.11
N SER A 74 -8.51 -14.37 17.93
CA SER A 74 -7.10 -14.48 17.51
C SER A 74 -6.17 -13.53 18.28
N GLY A 75 -6.53 -13.12 19.50
CA GLY A 75 -5.78 -12.21 20.38
C GLY A 75 -6.01 -10.72 20.13
N ALA A 76 -7.20 -10.35 19.63
CA ALA A 76 -7.31 -9.17 18.80
C ALA A 76 -8.66 -8.46 18.89
N TRP A 77 -9.25 -8.29 20.07
CA TRP A 77 -10.67 -7.94 20.27
C TRP A 77 -11.61 -9.12 20.07
N SER A 78 -12.71 -9.11 20.83
CA SER A 78 -13.62 -10.25 20.75
C SER A 78 -14.20 -10.40 19.35
N ARG A 79 -13.91 -11.51 18.67
CA ARG A 79 -14.71 -11.93 17.51
C ARG A 79 -15.83 -12.82 18.03
N VAL A 80 -16.90 -12.92 17.26
CA VAL A 80 -17.98 -13.87 17.47
C VAL A 80 -18.35 -14.40 16.10
N ASP A 81 -18.21 -15.71 15.90
CA ASP A 81 -18.51 -16.39 14.64
C ASP A 81 -17.86 -15.71 13.40
N GLY A 82 -16.59 -15.30 13.56
CA GLY A 82 -15.77 -14.70 12.50
C GLY A 82 -15.89 -13.19 12.33
N SER A 83 -16.77 -12.51 13.07
CA SER A 83 -16.96 -11.05 13.00
C SER A 83 -16.49 -10.32 14.25
N TRP A 84 -15.86 -9.15 14.07
CA TRP A 84 -15.41 -8.30 15.17
C TRP A 84 -16.58 -7.67 15.92
N SER A 85 -16.46 -7.60 17.24
CA SER A 85 -17.42 -6.90 18.10
C SER A 85 -17.18 -5.39 18.14
N THR A 86 -18.24 -4.62 18.33
CA THR A 86 -18.13 -3.18 18.66
C THR A 86 -17.65 -2.98 20.09
N LEU A 87 -17.16 -1.78 20.43
CA LEU A 87 -16.70 -1.46 21.80
C LEU A 87 -17.76 -1.70 22.86
N ALA A 88 -19.02 -1.37 22.56
CA ALA A 88 -20.13 -1.61 23.45
C ALA A 88 -20.37 -3.11 23.69
N GLN A 89 -20.29 -3.92 22.63
CA GLN A 89 -20.47 -5.36 22.72
C GLN A 89 -19.31 -6.03 23.47
N HIS A 90 -18.06 -5.65 23.18
CA HIS A 90 -16.89 -6.16 23.89
C HIS A 90 -16.95 -5.85 25.40
N ARG A 91 -17.29 -4.60 25.77
CA ARG A 91 -17.55 -4.23 27.17
C ARG A 91 -18.71 -5.02 27.78
N GLY A 92 -19.75 -5.27 26.99
CA GLY A 92 -20.89 -6.10 27.38
C GLY A 92 -20.52 -7.55 27.66
N LEU A 93 -19.58 -8.13 26.90
CA LEU A 93 -19.03 -9.46 27.12
C LEU A 93 -18.21 -9.50 28.41
N ILE A 94 -17.33 -8.51 28.63
CA ILE A 94 -16.57 -8.39 29.86
C ILE A 94 -17.49 -8.28 31.07
N ALA A 95 -18.53 -7.43 31.02
CA ALA A 95 -19.44 -7.24 32.15
C ALA A 95 -20.18 -8.53 32.53
N ARG A 96 -20.80 -9.21 31.55
CA ARG A 96 -21.55 -10.46 31.79
C ARG A 96 -20.61 -11.60 32.17
N GLY A 97 -19.47 -11.70 31.49
CA GLY A 97 -18.43 -12.66 31.81
C GLY A 97 -17.85 -12.48 33.21
N SER A 98 -17.69 -11.23 33.68
CA SER A 98 -17.25 -10.93 35.05
C SER A 98 -18.30 -11.33 36.09
N ALA A 99 -19.59 -11.14 35.78
CA ALA A 99 -20.67 -11.62 36.65
C ALA A 99 -20.67 -13.15 36.71
N LEU A 100 -20.47 -13.83 35.59
CA LEU A 100 -20.34 -15.27 35.54
C LEU A 100 -19.09 -15.78 36.29
N GLU A 101 -17.95 -15.12 36.11
CA GLU A 101 -16.68 -15.36 36.85
C GLU A 101 -16.93 -15.33 38.36
N HIS A 102 -17.67 -14.32 38.85
CA HIS A 102 -18.01 -14.19 40.26
C HIS A 102 -18.81 -15.39 40.79
N TYR A 103 -19.82 -15.87 40.06
CA TYR A 103 -20.66 -16.97 40.51
C TYR A 103 -20.01 -18.35 40.35
N LEU A 104 -19.26 -18.57 39.27
CA LEU A 104 -18.66 -19.88 38.99
C LEU A 104 -17.34 -20.07 39.73
N SER A 105 -16.59 -18.98 39.96
CA SER A 105 -15.26 -19.01 40.58
C SER A 105 -14.29 -20.01 39.93
N ASP A 106 -14.44 -20.26 38.62
CA ASP A 106 -13.62 -21.21 37.86
C ASP A 106 -12.46 -20.51 37.13
N ALA A 107 -11.30 -21.16 37.11
CA ALA A 107 -10.09 -20.61 36.49
C ALA A 107 -10.20 -20.38 34.97
N PRO A 108 -10.84 -21.25 34.17
CA PRO A 108 -11.04 -21.01 32.74
C PRO A 108 -11.83 -19.73 32.41
N THR A 109 -12.93 -19.47 33.12
CA THR A 109 -13.73 -18.25 32.98
C THR A 109 -12.88 -17.04 33.36
N ALA A 110 -12.24 -17.08 34.53
CA ALA A 110 -11.37 -15.98 35.00
C ALA A 110 -10.24 -15.64 34.00
N ALA A 111 -9.59 -16.66 33.42
CA ALA A 111 -8.56 -16.47 32.42
C ALA A 111 -9.09 -15.81 31.13
N THR A 112 -10.26 -16.22 30.67
CA THR A 112 -10.91 -15.64 29.48
C THR A 112 -11.26 -14.17 29.71
N ILE A 113 -11.88 -13.84 30.85
CA ILE A 113 -12.25 -12.46 31.16
C ILE A 113 -11.02 -11.58 31.37
N THR A 114 -9.96 -12.11 31.98
CA THR A 114 -8.67 -11.43 32.10
C THR A 114 -8.08 -11.11 30.72
N SER A 115 -8.17 -12.03 29.76
CA SER A 115 -7.73 -11.79 28.38
C SER A 115 -8.52 -10.66 27.72
N LEU A 116 -9.85 -10.70 27.80
CA LEU A 116 -10.72 -9.65 27.24
C LEU A 116 -10.45 -8.27 27.87
N ARG A 117 -10.30 -8.20 29.20
CA ARG A 117 -9.95 -6.94 29.90
C ARG A 117 -8.62 -6.38 29.43
N ARG A 118 -7.64 -7.24 29.12
CA ARG A 118 -6.32 -6.82 28.63
C ARG A 118 -6.42 -6.15 27.26
N GLU A 119 -7.29 -6.63 26.37
CA GLU A 119 -7.46 -6.06 25.03
C GLU A 119 -7.95 -4.61 25.03
N LEU A 120 -8.66 -4.18 26.09
CA LEU A 120 -9.10 -2.80 26.26
C LEU A 120 -7.98 -1.82 26.60
N ILE A 121 -6.82 -2.30 27.05
CA ILE A 121 -5.74 -1.44 27.57
C ILE A 121 -4.39 -1.65 26.87
N THR A 122 -4.28 -2.66 26.00
CA THR A 122 -3.05 -2.88 25.22
C THR A 122 -3.13 -2.12 23.91
N ALA A 123 -2.02 -1.57 23.42
CA ALA A 123 -1.96 -1.04 22.06
C ALA A 123 -2.02 -2.17 21.01
N PRO A 124 -2.38 -1.87 19.75
CA PRO A 124 -2.16 -2.78 18.63
C PRO A 124 -0.69 -3.17 18.50
N VAL A 125 -0.43 -4.41 18.11
CA VAL A 125 0.88 -4.87 17.67
C VAL A 125 0.92 -4.81 16.15
N VAL A 126 1.93 -4.13 15.62
CA VAL A 126 2.17 -4.07 14.17
C VAL A 126 3.45 -4.82 13.81
N GLN A 127 3.44 -5.47 12.66
CA GLN A 127 4.58 -6.18 12.10
C GLN A 127 4.78 -5.73 10.66
N PHE A 128 5.99 -5.33 10.31
CA PHE A 128 6.31 -4.89 8.95
C PHE A 128 6.80 -6.08 8.14
N SER A 129 6.05 -6.47 7.12
CA SER A 129 6.46 -7.52 6.17
C SER A 129 7.21 -6.95 4.97
N HIS A 130 6.95 -5.67 4.64
CA HIS A 130 7.70 -4.94 3.64
C HIS A 130 7.83 -3.47 4.04
N VAL A 131 9.06 -2.96 4.05
CA VAL A 131 9.38 -1.53 4.19
C VAL A 131 10.24 -1.17 2.98
N PRO A 132 9.91 -0.09 2.26
CA PRO A 132 10.69 0.28 1.09
C PRO A 132 12.06 0.79 1.52
N GLY A 133 13.10 0.31 0.83
CA GLY A 133 14.49 0.72 1.06
C GLY A 133 15.22 1.13 -0.22
N LEU A 134 14.59 0.98 -1.39
CA LEU A 134 15.14 1.43 -2.65
C LEU A 134 14.65 2.85 -2.96
N PRO A 135 15.44 3.65 -3.70
CA PRO A 135 14.94 4.85 -4.34
C PRO A 135 13.78 4.50 -5.27
N PHE A 136 12.84 5.42 -5.42
CA PHE A 136 11.79 5.34 -6.42
C PHE A 136 11.73 6.65 -7.22
N TYR A 137 11.16 6.57 -8.43
CA TYR A 137 11.22 7.59 -9.49
C TYR A 137 9.81 7.98 -9.87
N PRO A 138 9.12 8.76 -9.03
CA PRO A 138 7.69 8.99 -9.24
C PRO A 138 7.36 9.88 -10.45
N TRP A 139 8.38 10.50 -11.05
CA TRP A 139 8.28 11.24 -12.31
C TRP A 139 9.46 10.91 -13.22
N PRO A 140 9.23 10.62 -14.51
CA PRO A 140 7.92 10.53 -15.20
C PRO A 140 7.05 9.38 -14.65
N ARG A 141 5.72 9.49 -14.78
CA ARG A 141 4.81 8.39 -14.41
C ARG A 141 4.73 7.37 -15.53
N ASP A 142 5.79 6.59 -15.69
CA ASP A 142 5.90 5.61 -16.76
C ASP A 142 5.54 4.18 -16.34
N GLY A 143 5.12 4.01 -15.09
CA GLY A 143 4.75 2.73 -14.49
C GLY A 143 5.92 1.98 -13.87
N THR A 144 7.15 2.50 -13.96
CA THR A 144 8.35 1.86 -13.42
C THR A 144 8.86 2.65 -12.23
N LEU A 145 8.83 2.03 -11.04
CA LEU A 145 9.27 2.66 -9.80
C LEU A 145 8.53 3.99 -9.47
N ASP A 146 7.30 4.17 -9.98
CA ASP A 146 6.51 5.38 -9.77
C ASP A 146 6.05 5.58 -8.31
N ALA A 147 6.09 4.53 -7.49
CA ALA A 147 5.62 4.56 -6.12
C ALA A 147 6.44 3.65 -5.22
N SER A 148 6.48 4.02 -3.96
CA SER A 148 6.95 3.17 -2.86
C SER A 148 5.76 2.42 -2.26
N SER A 149 6.01 1.22 -1.74
CA SER A 149 4.98 0.39 -1.10
C SER A 149 5.41 -0.02 0.31
N LEU A 150 4.44 -0.18 1.21
CA LEU A 150 4.59 -0.57 2.59
C LEU A 150 3.52 -1.61 2.90
N VAL A 151 3.94 -2.74 3.50
CA VAL A 151 3.03 -3.81 3.90
C VAL A 151 3.17 -4.05 5.40
N VAL A 152 2.05 -3.94 6.10
CA VAL A 152 1.98 -4.01 7.56
C VAL A 152 0.92 -5.02 7.99
N GLY A 153 1.28 -5.95 8.86
CA GLY A 153 0.34 -6.73 9.64
C GLY A 153 -0.06 -5.99 10.92
N VAL A 154 -1.35 -5.95 11.25
CA VAL A 154 -1.83 -5.51 12.56
C VAL A 154 -2.63 -6.63 13.21
N ASP A 155 -2.33 -6.89 14.48
CA ASP A 155 -2.93 -8.01 15.22
C ASP A 155 -4.43 -7.82 15.43
N LYS A 156 -4.90 -6.58 15.64
CA LYS A 156 -6.29 -6.25 15.95
C LYS A 156 -6.91 -5.11 15.15
N PRO A 157 -8.25 -5.05 15.05
CA PRO A 157 -8.95 -4.00 14.32
C PRO A 157 -8.48 -2.61 14.73
N SER A 158 -7.81 -1.94 13.80
CA SER A 158 -7.17 -0.66 14.03
C SER A 158 -7.39 0.27 12.84
N VAL A 159 -7.53 1.56 13.12
CA VAL A 159 -7.35 2.61 12.12
C VAL A 159 -5.86 2.89 12.03
N MET A 160 -5.31 2.74 10.83
CA MET A 160 -3.91 2.98 10.53
C MET A 160 -3.75 4.38 9.94
N THR A 161 -2.70 5.08 10.34
CA THR A 161 -2.30 6.35 9.74
C THR A 161 -0.85 6.23 9.33
N LEU A 162 -0.60 6.29 8.02
CA LEU A 162 0.73 6.40 7.45
C LEU A 162 1.06 7.87 7.24
N ASN A 163 2.11 8.34 7.89
CA ASN A 163 2.67 9.67 7.68
C ASN A 163 3.97 9.56 6.91
N VAL A 164 4.17 10.45 5.94
CA VAL A 164 5.42 10.63 5.23
C VAL A 164 6.08 11.89 5.77
N TYR A 165 7.30 11.75 6.25
CA TYR A 165 8.10 12.85 6.75
C TYR A 165 9.22 13.18 5.78
N ASP A 166 9.41 14.47 5.54
CA ASP A 166 10.67 14.98 5.02
C ASP A 166 11.78 14.73 6.05
N GLN A 167 12.88 14.10 5.62
CA GLN A 167 13.93 13.68 6.54
C GLN A 167 14.72 14.86 7.12
N ALA A 168 14.91 15.92 6.34
CA ALA A 168 15.73 17.07 6.71
C ALA A 168 15.00 17.99 7.70
N THR A 169 13.72 18.26 7.45
CA THR A 169 12.89 19.18 8.23
C THR A 169 12.10 18.48 9.32
N GLY A 170 11.83 17.18 9.17
CA GLY A 170 10.92 16.42 10.03
C GLY A 170 9.45 16.77 9.83
N ALA A 171 9.09 17.58 8.83
CA ALA A 171 7.71 17.95 8.53
C ALA A 171 6.95 16.77 7.90
N ILE A 172 5.66 16.64 8.21
CA ILE A 172 4.77 15.71 7.51
C ILE A 172 4.41 16.33 6.17
N VAL A 173 4.72 15.63 5.08
CA VAL A 173 4.40 16.07 3.71
C VAL A 173 3.15 15.39 3.14
N ARG A 174 2.82 14.21 3.67
CA ARG A 174 1.62 13.45 3.29
C ARG A 174 1.15 12.58 4.45
N SER A 175 -0.16 12.41 4.57
CA SER A 175 -0.78 11.43 5.45
C SER A 175 -1.80 10.61 4.67
N ASN A 176 -1.85 9.30 4.94
CA ASN A 176 -2.88 8.40 4.46
C ASN A 176 -3.52 7.68 5.64
N ILE A 177 -4.85 7.64 5.70
CA ILE A 177 -5.60 7.04 6.80
C ILE A 177 -6.40 5.86 6.22
N SER A 178 -6.30 4.70 6.85
CA SER A 178 -7.09 3.53 6.49
C SER A 178 -8.50 3.60 7.08
N GLY A 179 -9.39 2.75 6.57
CA GLY A 179 -10.54 2.30 7.37
C GLY A 179 -10.09 1.40 8.53
N LEU A 180 -11.04 0.78 9.22
CA LEU A 180 -10.72 -0.25 10.20
C LEU A 180 -10.12 -1.48 9.49
N VAL A 181 -8.89 -1.85 9.84
CA VAL A 181 -8.17 -2.98 9.23
C VAL A 181 -7.66 -3.94 10.30
N VAL A 182 -7.55 -5.21 9.92
CA VAL A 182 -6.92 -6.27 10.72
C VAL A 182 -6.17 -7.22 9.79
N GLY A 183 -5.07 -7.81 10.27
CA GLY A 183 -4.17 -8.56 9.40
C GLY A 183 -3.41 -7.62 8.48
N THR A 184 -3.33 -7.93 7.19
CA THR A 184 -2.49 -7.19 6.24
C THR A 184 -3.14 -5.90 5.76
N TRP A 185 -2.40 -4.81 5.85
CA TRP A 185 -2.68 -3.52 5.21
C TRP A 185 -1.53 -3.15 4.26
N GLU A 186 -1.87 -3.00 2.99
CA GLU A 186 -0.97 -2.53 1.94
C GLU A 186 -1.28 -1.07 1.63
N THR A 187 -0.23 -0.25 1.61
CA THR A 187 -0.33 1.17 1.26
C THR A 187 0.97 1.59 0.59
N GLY A 188 0.97 2.75 -0.03
CA GLY A 188 2.17 3.26 -0.69
C GLY A 188 2.16 4.77 -0.76
N TRP A 189 3.17 5.30 -1.43
CA TRP A 189 3.28 6.72 -1.71
C TRP A 189 3.91 6.95 -3.07
N ASP A 190 3.29 7.83 -3.85
CA ASP A 190 3.67 8.19 -5.22
C ASP A 190 4.54 9.47 -5.26
N GLY A 191 5.14 9.86 -4.14
CA GLY A 191 5.99 11.06 -4.06
C GLY A 191 5.24 12.40 -4.12
N SER A 192 3.91 12.41 -3.99
CA SER A 192 3.11 13.64 -3.97
C SER A 192 2.82 14.18 -2.56
N ASP A 193 2.80 15.49 -2.40
CA ASP A 193 2.37 16.13 -1.15
C ASP A 193 0.85 16.06 -0.94
N ALA A 194 0.34 16.66 0.14
CA ALA A 194 -1.09 16.69 0.44
C ALA A 194 -1.96 17.41 -0.61
N SER A 195 -1.38 18.31 -1.42
CA SER A 195 -2.08 18.99 -2.52
C SER A 195 -2.07 18.17 -3.82
N GLY A 196 -1.33 17.06 -3.85
CA GLY A 196 -1.07 16.27 -5.05
C GLY A 196 0.11 16.78 -5.88
N ALA A 197 0.83 17.81 -5.41
CA ALA A 197 2.01 18.30 -6.08
C ALA A 197 3.20 17.37 -5.88
N THR A 198 4.04 17.27 -6.91
CA THR A 198 5.25 16.45 -6.89
C THR A 198 6.30 17.03 -5.96
N LEU A 199 6.81 16.21 -5.05
CA LEU A 199 7.94 16.61 -4.22
C LEU A 199 9.27 16.49 -4.98
N GLN A 200 10.23 17.31 -4.54
CA GLN A 200 11.57 17.30 -5.08
C GLN A 200 12.34 16.04 -4.65
N PRO A 201 13.37 15.64 -5.41
CA PRO A 201 14.27 14.60 -4.96
C PRO A 201 14.84 14.89 -3.56
N GLY A 202 14.87 13.87 -2.71
CA GLY A 202 15.21 14.04 -1.30
C GLY A 202 15.05 12.75 -0.51
N SER A 203 15.51 12.78 0.74
CA SER A 203 15.31 11.69 1.69
C SER A 203 14.02 11.90 2.47
N TYR A 204 13.23 10.83 2.57
CA TYR A 204 11.96 10.79 3.28
C TYR A 204 11.93 9.58 4.20
N ARG A 205 11.02 9.57 5.16
CA ARG A 205 10.76 8.40 5.99
C ARG A 205 9.28 8.25 6.25
N TYR A 206 8.84 7.02 6.46
CA TYR A 206 7.49 6.77 6.95
C TYR A 206 7.46 6.83 8.48
N GLY A 207 6.30 7.18 9.01
CA GLY A 207 5.90 6.84 10.37
C GLY A 207 4.49 6.31 10.37
N LEU A 208 4.21 5.38 11.28
CA LEU A 208 2.95 4.68 11.34
C LEU A 208 2.31 4.92 12.71
N VAL A 209 1.01 5.20 12.72
CA VAL A 209 0.19 5.18 13.92
C VAL A 209 -0.90 4.13 13.73
N ALA A 210 -1.09 3.26 14.72
CA ALA A 210 -2.21 2.32 14.76
C ALA A 210 -3.05 2.63 15.99
N ALA A 211 -4.34 2.87 15.81
CA ALA A 211 -5.28 3.15 16.90
C ALA A 211 -6.42 2.11 16.88
N ASP A 212 -6.60 1.38 17.98
CA ASP A 212 -7.73 0.47 18.10
C ASP A 212 -9.04 1.20 18.49
N LEU A 213 -10.14 0.44 18.51
CA LEU A 213 -11.45 0.94 18.89
C LEU A 213 -11.57 1.34 20.37
N ALA A 214 -10.67 0.86 21.24
CA ALA A 214 -10.62 1.26 22.66
C ALA A 214 -9.83 2.56 22.84
N GLY A 215 -9.17 3.06 21.78
CA GLY A 215 -8.35 4.26 21.80
C GLY A 215 -6.90 3.99 22.18
N ASN A 216 -6.49 2.73 22.33
CA ASN A 216 -5.10 2.39 22.54
C ASN A 216 -4.31 2.63 21.26
N ARG A 217 -3.09 3.15 21.40
CA ARG A 217 -2.29 3.60 20.26
C ARG A 217 -0.90 3.02 20.30
N LEU A 218 -0.46 2.55 19.14
CA LEU A 218 0.94 2.37 18.82
C LEU A 218 1.38 3.51 17.91
N SER A 219 2.56 4.06 18.19
CA SER A 219 3.24 4.97 17.27
C SER A 219 4.62 4.41 16.97
N ALA A 220 4.91 4.21 15.69
CA ALA A 220 6.22 3.84 15.16
C ALA A 220 6.77 5.02 14.33
N PRO A 221 7.31 6.06 14.98
CA PRO A 221 7.88 7.21 14.28
C PRO A 221 9.23 6.83 13.69
N GLY A 222 9.31 6.72 12.36
CA GLY A 222 10.58 6.50 11.66
C GLY A 222 10.86 5.05 11.32
N LEU A 223 10.19 4.59 10.27
CA LEU A 223 10.68 3.47 9.47
C LEU A 223 11.91 3.91 8.65
N ASN A 224 12.61 2.94 8.06
CA ASN A 224 13.80 3.21 7.26
C ASN A 224 13.59 4.37 6.28
N ALA A 225 14.60 5.23 6.20
CA ALA A 225 14.59 6.30 5.22
C ALA A 225 14.66 5.71 3.81
N PHE A 226 13.96 6.36 2.89
CA PHE A 226 13.97 6.05 1.46
C PHE A 226 14.13 7.35 0.67
N VAL A 227 14.41 7.21 -0.63
CA VAL A 227 14.78 8.34 -1.47
C VAL A 227 13.77 8.52 -2.60
N ILE A 228 13.26 9.75 -2.76
CA ILE A 228 12.73 10.18 -4.05
C ILE A 228 13.93 10.59 -4.88
N ALA A 229 14.13 9.93 -6.01
CA ALA A 229 15.24 10.22 -6.91
C ALA A 229 14.73 10.87 -8.21
N ARG A 230 15.65 11.52 -8.91
CA ARG A 230 15.49 11.89 -10.32
C ARG A 230 16.42 10.99 -11.11
N ASP A 231 15.90 10.39 -12.16
CA ASP A 231 16.74 9.68 -13.10
C ASP A 231 17.50 10.70 -13.94
N VAL A 232 18.82 10.65 -13.83
CA VAL A 232 19.78 11.50 -14.55
C VAL A 232 20.70 10.67 -15.43
N THR A 233 20.41 9.38 -15.57
CA THR A 233 21.26 8.43 -16.29
C THR A 233 20.77 8.31 -17.73
N PRO A 234 21.61 8.62 -18.74
CA PRO A 234 21.21 8.40 -20.12
C PRO A 234 20.97 6.91 -20.42
N PRO A 235 19.97 6.58 -21.25
CA PRO A 235 19.72 5.21 -21.68
C PRO A 235 20.90 4.67 -22.51
N GLN A 236 21.13 3.36 -22.46
CA GLN A 236 22.20 2.74 -23.25
C GLN A 236 21.68 2.20 -24.57
N LEU A 237 22.19 2.69 -25.69
CA LEU A 237 21.82 2.22 -27.03
C LEU A 237 22.76 1.09 -27.49
N ASN A 238 22.39 -0.16 -27.16
CA ASN A 238 23.18 -1.36 -27.43
C ASN A 238 23.27 -1.70 -28.92
N VAL A 239 22.16 -1.52 -29.64
CA VAL A 239 22.08 -1.72 -31.09
C VAL A 239 21.56 -0.44 -31.74
N ALA A 240 22.24 0.00 -32.79
CA ALA A 240 21.80 1.09 -33.65
C ALA A 240 22.16 0.76 -35.10
N GLN A 241 21.18 0.40 -35.93
CA GLN A 241 21.43 0.03 -37.32
C GLN A 241 20.36 0.58 -38.25
N VAL A 242 20.78 1.21 -39.33
CA VAL A 242 19.91 1.69 -40.39
C VAL A 242 20.42 1.17 -41.73
N LYS A 243 19.55 0.52 -42.48
CA LYS A 243 19.83 0.01 -43.83
C LYS A 243 18.75 0.48 -44.79
N LEU A 244 19.14 0.76 -46.03
CA LEU A 244 18.18 0.93 -47.12
C LEU A 244 17.49 -0.41 -47.39
N SER A 245 16.16 -0.44 -47.33
CA SER A 245 15.35 -1.62 -47.64
C SER A 245 14.83 -1.58 -49.08
N SER A 246 14.37 -0.42 -49.54
CA SER A 246 13.97 -0.20 -50.94
C SER A 246 13.96 1.29 -51.29
N SER A 247 13.91 1.61 -52.58
CA SER A 247 13.89 2.99 -53.09
C SER A 247 13.02 3.12 -54.34
N GLN A 248 12.18 4.16 -54.39
CA GLN A 248 11.39 4.53 -55.57
C GLN A 248 11.36 6.06 -55.70
N GLY A 249 11.97 6.61 -56.76
CA GLY A 249 12.05 8.07 -56.95
C GLY A 249 12.84 8.75 -55.82
N ARG A 250 12.21 9.63 -55.02
CA ARG A 250 12.80 10.20 -53.77
C ARG A 250 12.32 9.51 -52.50
N LEU A 251 11.36 8.59 -52.61
CA LEU A 251 10.88 7.80 -51.49
C LEU A 251 11.87 6.67 -51.20
N ARG A 252 12.21 6.50 -49.92
CA ARG A 252 13.13 5.48 -49.43
C ARG A 252 12.46 4.74 -48.29
N GLN A 253 12.57 3.43 -48.27
CA GLN A 253 12.18 2.61 -47.13
C GLN A 253 13.45 2.27 -46.35
N LEU A 254 13.58 2.75 -45.12
CA LEU A 254 14.72 2.47 -44.27
C LEU A 254 14.34 1.43 -43.22
N ARG A 255 15.07 0.31 -43.19
CA ARG A 255 14.98 -0.65 -42.09
C ARG A 255 15.85 -0.15 -40.94
N VAL A 256 15.22 0.13 -39.81
CA VAL A 256 15.85 0.64 -38.60
C VAL A 256 15.73 -0.40 -37.50
N ARG A 257 16.84 -0.82 -36.92
CA ARG A 257 16.90 -1.74 -35.78
C ARG A 257 17.57 -1.06 -34.59
N TRP A 258 17.00 -1.23 -33.41
CA TRP A 258 17.58 -0.79 -32.14
C TRP A 258 17.38 -1.82 -31.03
N SER A 259 18.20 -1.69 -30.00
CA SER A 259 18.05 -2.32 -28.69
C SER A 259 18.60 -1.32 -27.67
N VAL A 260 17.81 -1.05 -26.63
CA VAL A 260 18.08 -0.06 -25.57
C VAL A 260 18.02 -0.76 -24.22
N THR A 261 18.97 -0.44 -23.34
CA THR A 261 18.84 -0.74 -21.91
C THR A 261 18.48 0.56 -21.19
N GLU A 262 17.34 0.54 -20.50
CA GLU A 262 16.86 1.58 -19.59
C GLU A 262 16.06 0.90 -18.49
N THR A 263 16.39 1.16 -17.22
CA THR A 263 15.82 0.46 -16.06
C THR A 263 15.09 1.38 -15.09
N LEU A 264 15.33 2.68 -15.16
CA LEU A 264 14.77 3.67 -14.25
C LEU A 264 13.62 4.43 -14.90
N SER A 265 13.73 4.79 -16.19
CA SER A 265 12.65 5.47 -16.92
C SER A 265 12.40 4.92 -18.35
N PRO A 266 11.96 3.65 -18.49
CA PRO A 266 11.97 2.91 -19.75
C PRO A 266 10.98 3.42 -20.83
N LEU A 267 10.20 4.46 -20.56
CA LEU A 267 9.44 5.14 -21.59
C LEU A 267 10.36 5.93 -22.52
N ILE A 268 10.70 5.38 -23.68
CA ILE A 268 11.64 6.03 -24.61
C ILE A 268 10.97 6.75 -25.79
N GLN A 269 11.61 7.82 -26.26
CA GLN A 269 11.39 8.41 -27.57
C GLN A 269 12.62 8.21 -28.46
N LEU A 270 12.43 7.59 -29.62
CA LEU A 270 13.50 7.37 -30.60
C LEU A 270 13.39 8.33 -31.77
N THR A 271 14.53 8.88 -32.20
CA THR A 271 14.62 9.76 -33.38
C THR A 271 15.77 9.30 -34.27
N LEU A 272 15.46 9.02 -35.54
CA LEU A 272 16.44 8.85 -36.59
C LEU A 272 16.80 10.21 -37.18
N VAL A 273 18.07 10.57 -37.10
CA VAL A 273 18.64 11.78 -37.69
C VAL A 273 19.49 11.41 -38.89
N LEU A 274 19.08 11.85 -40.07
CA LEU A 274 19.81 11.73 -41.32
C LEU A 274 20.53 13.04 -41.60
N THR A 275 21.85 13.00 -41.65
CA THR A 275 22.70 14.16 -41.95
C THR A 275 23.38 13.94 -43.31
N PRO A 276 23.08 14.76 -44.33
CA PRO A 276 23.74 14.64 -45.62
C PRO A 276 25.14 15.24 -45.57
N LYS A 277 25.97 14.99 -46.58
CA LYS A 277 27.27 15.69 -46.74
C LYS A 277 27.09 17.20 -47.00
N SER A 278 26.05 17.58 -47.72
CA SER A 278 25.66 18.95 -48.02
C SER A 278 24.14 19.09 -48.00
N GLY A 279 23.63 20.22 -47.52
CA GLY A 279 22.19 20.47 -47.36
C GLY A 279 21.67 20.24 -45.94
N GLY A 280 20.33 20.23 -45.80
CA GLY A 280 19.65 20.18 -44.51
C GLY A 280 19.53 18.77 -43.91
N LYS A 281 19.61 18.68 -42.59
CA LYS A 281 19.34 17.44 -41.83
C LYS A 281 17.86 17.06 -41.90
N ARG A 282 17.57 15.77 -41.79
CA ARG A 282 16.20 15.25 -41.66
C ARG A 282 16.08 14.43 -40.38
N SER A 283 15.07 14.73 -39.56
CA SER A 283 14.74 13.99 -38.35
C SER A 283 13.42 13.24 -38.52
N ILE A 284 13.36 12.01 -38.04
CA ILE A 284 12.19 11.13 -38.11
C ILE A 284 11.98 10.55 -36.72
N VAL A 285 10.83 10.82 -36.11
CA VAL A 285 10.45 10.16 -34.85
C VAL A 285 10.02 8.74 -35.17
N LEU A 286 10.58 7.78 -34.43
CA LEU A 286 10.26 6.36 -34.54
C LEU A 286 9.31 5.96 -33.42
N ASP A 287 8.65 4.82 -33.60
CA ASP A 287 7.86 4.21 -32.54
C ASP A 287 8.78 3.74 -31.41
N GLY A 288 8.72 4.44 -30.27
CA GLY A 288 9.50 4.18 -29.06
C GLY A 288 8.81 3.26 -28.06
N SER A 289 7.69 2.62 -28.41
CA SER A 289 6.91 1.79 -27.47
C SER A 289 7.63 0.51 -27.01
N SER A 290 8.82 0.23 -27.53
CA SER A 290 9.60 -0.96 -27.20
C SER A 290 11.10 -0.64 -27.18
N LEU A 291 11.78 -1.18 -26.18
CA LEU A 291 13.22 -1.05 -26.00
C LEU A 291 14.02 -1.81 -27.08
N GLU A 292 13.43 -2.82 -27.74
CA GLU A 292 14.04 -3.51 -28.87
C GLU A 292 13.04 -3.73 -29.99
N ARG A 293 13.38 -3.27 -31.20
CA ARG A 293 12.53 -3.48 -32.37
C ARG A 293 13.31 -3.33 -33.67
N THR A 294 12.70 -3.82 -34.73
CA THR A 294 13.02 -3.44 -36.11
C THR A 294 11.76 -2.86 -36.76
N VAL A 295 11.87 -1.67 -37.36
CA VAL A 295 10.79 -1.09 -38.17
C VAL A 295 11.29 -0.73 -39.57
N VAL A 296 10.36 -0.57 -40.50
CA VAL A 296 10.63 0.01 -41.81
C VAL A 296 9.93 1.37 -41.85
N VAL A 297 10.71 2.43 -42.08
CA VAL A 297 10.18 3.80 -42.13
C VAL A 297 10.32 4.40 -43.54
N PRO A 298 9.23 4.95 -44.10
CA PRO A 298 9.31 5.72 -45.33
C PRO A 298 9.94 7.09 -45.05
N VAL A 299 10.87 7.52 -45.90
CA VAL A 299 11.46 8.85 -45.86
C VAL A 299 11.63 9.42 -47.28
N THR A 300 11.31 10.69 -47.45
CA THR A 300 11.56 11.44 -48.68
C THR A 300 12.82 12.28 -48.53
N VAL A 301 13.89 11.87 -49.20
CA VAL A 301 15.20 12.56 -49.19
C VAL A 301 15.84 12.49 -50.58
N ALA A 302 16.79 13.37 -50.86
CA ALA A 302 17.56 13.31 -52.11
C ALA A 302 18.53 12.12 -52.11
N GLY A 303 18.89 11.66 -53.32
CA GLY A 303 20.01 10.74 -53.51
C GLY A 303 21.34 11.32 -53.01
N GLY A 304 22.29 10.45 -52.67
CA GLY A 304 23.60 10.82 -52.17
C GLY A 304 23.99 10.10 -50.86
N LYS A 305 25.08 10.58 -50.25
CA LYS A 305 25.64 10.02 -49.01
C LYS A 305 25.01 10.67 -47.79
N TRP A 306 24.47 9.85 -46.90
CA TRP A 306 23.87 10.26 -45.63
C TRP A 306 24.51 9.52 -44.46
N ARG A 307 24.76 10.24 -43.37
CA ARG A 307 25.08 9.69 -42.05
C ARG A 307 23.78 9.51 -41.29
N ALA A 308 23.52 8.30 -40.81
CA ALA A 308 22.40 8.00 -39.92
C ALA A 308 22.89 7.98 -38.47
N THR A 309 22.18 8.69 -37.60
CA THR A 309 22.37 8.68 -36.15
C THR A 309 21.03 8.36 -35.51
N LEU A 310 21.00 7.40 -34.59
CA LEU A 310 19.86 7.19 -33.72
C LEU A 310 20.07 7.97 -32.42
N VAL A 311 19.05 8.69 -32.01
CA VAL A 311 18.97 9.42 -30.75
C VAL A 311 17.84 8.81 -29.94
N VAL A 312 18.13 8.38 -28.73
CA VAL A 312 17.14 7.90 -27.76
C VAL A 312 17.04 8.90 -26.62
N THR A 313 15.82 9.22 -26.22
CA THR A 313 15.51 10.03 -25.03
C THR A 313 14.67 9.14 -24.12
N ASP A 314 15.04 8.98 -22.85
CA ASP A 314 14.23 8.25 -21.86
C ASP A 314 13.05 9.10 -21.36
N GLY A 315 12.27 8.54 -20.44
CA GLY A 315 11.06 9.21 -19.94
C GLY A 315 11.40 10.43 -19.07
N SER A 316 12.60 10.43 -18.48
CA SER A 316 13.13 11.52 -17.65
C SER A 316 13.80 12.63 -18.46
N GLY A 317 13.94 12.43 -19.77
CA GLY A 317 14.54 13.37 -20.71
C GLY A 317 16.05 13.21 -20.92
N ASN A 318 16.69 12.20 -20.31
CA ASN A 318 18.10 11.92 -20.55
C ASN A 318 18.29 11.32 -21.95
N ARG A 319 19.42 11.63 -22.58
CA ARG A 319 19.63 11.36 -24.00
C ARG A 319 20.91 10.61 -24.27
N ALA A 320 20.82 9.62 -25.15
CA ALA A 320 21.97 9.00 -25.78
C ALA A 320 21.84 9.02 -27.29
N SER A 321 22.97 8.93 -27.99
CA SER A 321 22.97 8.82 -29.44
C SER A 321 24.07 7.91 -29.92
N SER A 322 23.83 7.19 -31.02
CA SER A 322 24.82 6.33 -31.64
C SER A 322 24.77 6.45 -33.16
N TYR A 323 25.94 6.32 -33.78
CA TYR A 323 26.04 6.20 -35.22
C TYR A 323 25.39 4.90 -35.68
N ALA A 324 24.41 5.01 -36.56
CA ALA A 324 23.58 3.89 -36.99
C ALA A 324 23.91 3.40 -38.42
N GLY A 325 24.91 4.00 -39.07
CA GLY A 325 25.39 3.59 -40.39
C GLY A 325 25.47 4.74 -41.40
N ALA A 326 26.10 4.45 -42.53
CA ALA A 326 26.13 5.33 -43.70
C ALA A 326 25.19 4.76 -44.76
N LEU A 327 24.41 5.64 -45.37
CA LEU A 327 23.48 5.30 -46.44
C LEU A 327 23.98 5.93 -47.72
N GLN A 328 24.18 5.09 -48.74
CA GLN A 328 24.33 5.53 -50.12
C GLN A 328 22.95 5.41 -50.77
N LEU A 329 22.26 6.53 -50.94
CA LEU A 329 20.94 6.55 -51.56
C LEU A 329 21.09 6.78 -53.07
N PRO A 330 20.39 6.00 -53.92
CA PRO A 330 20.41 6.20 -55.36
C PRO A 330 19.84 7.59 -55.70
N HIS A 331 20.32 8.17 -56.82
CA HIS A 331 19.79 9.42 -57.37
C HIS A 331 18.38 9.24 -57.94
#